data_AF-A0A3B8MGD5-F1
#
_entry.id   AF-A0A3B8MGD5-F1
#
_cell.length_a   1.000
_cell.length_b   1.000
_cell.length_c   1.000
_cell.angle_alpha   90.00
_cell.angle_beta   90.00
_cell.angle_gamma   90.00
#
_symmetry.space_group_name_H-M   'P 1'
#
loop_
_entity.id
_entity.type
_entity.pdbx_description
1 polymer ?
#
loop_
_entity_poly.entity_id
_entity_poly.type
_entity_poly.pdbx_seq_one_letter_code
_entity_poly.pdbx_strand_id
1 'polypeptide(L)'
;TTWEGGMRVPMIARWPGKVPAGRVSSEITLSMDFCPTFAKIGGGSVPDDRIIDGRDIQPILYDEDGAASQHNAFFYYKRNMIEAVRSGKWKLHIRRERPKAKGNQTVDTGNASPIEELQELYDLEVDIGETENLYDQHPDVVSDLLAKATACGKDIGDTGAGVGGENIRPAGRVDNPDTLTHLDPDHPYMIGMYDLKERG
;
A
#
# COMPACT_ATOMS: atom_id res chain seq x y z
N THR A 1 -9.43 -4.58 -4.23
CA THR A 1 -10.34 -4.05 -3.19
C THR A 1 -9.48 -3.50 -2.07
N THR A 2 -10.00 -2.59 -1.26
CA THR A 2 -9.35 -1.92 -0.13
C THR A 2 -9.83 -2.43 1.24
N TRP A 3 -10.65 -3.49 1.27
CA TRP A 3 -10.91 -4.31 2.46
C TRP A 3 -9.63 -4.97 2.96
N GLU A 4 -9.57 -5.34 4.25
CA GLU A 4 -8.39 -5.94 4.88
C GLU A 4 -7.90 -7.17 4.11
N GLY A 5 -8.81 -8.04 3.66
CA GLY A 5 -8.46 -9.23 2.88
C GLY A 5 -7.79 -8.95 1.52
N GLY A 6 -7.81 -7.70 1.03
CA GLY A 6 -7.16 -7.29 -0.22
C GLY A 6 -5.79 -6.62 -0.06
N MET A 7 -5.49 -6.07 1.13
CA MET A 7 -4.29 -5.26 1.36
C MET A 7 -3.43 -5.71 2.54
N ARG A 8 -4.03 -6.36 3.55
CA ARG A 8 -3.28 -6.97 4.65
C ARG A 8 -2.66 -8.28 4.16
N VAL A 9 -1.35 -8.39 4.22
CA VAL A 9 -0.60 -9.56 3.76
C VAL A 9 0.26 -10.16 4.89
N PRO A 10 0.58 -11.47 4.81
CA PRO A 10 1.56 -12.05 5.71
C PRO A 10 2.94 -11.40 5.52
N MET A 11 3.60 -11.06 6.63
CA MET A 11 5.00 -10.64 6.65
C MET A 11 5.75 -11.54 7.64
N ILE A 12 6.82 -12.17 7.17
CA ILE A 12 7.74 -12.96 8.01
C ILE A 12 9.14 -12.44 7.77
N ALA A 13 9.82 -12.03 8.83
CA ALA A 13 11.22 -11.63 8.79
C ALA A 13 12.08 -12.67 9.52
N ARG A 14 13.22 -13.05 8.92
CA ARG A 14 14.20 -13.94 9.53
C ARG A 14 15.61 -13.45 9.23
N TRP A 15 16.33 -13.06 10.27
CA TRP A 15 17.74 -12.72 10.18
C TRP A 15 18.48 -13.19 11.44
N PRO A 16 19.15 -14.35 11.39
CA PRO A 16 19.88 -14.88 12.54
C PRO A 16 20.89 -13.87 13.10
N GLY A 17 20.86 -13.66 14.42
CA GLY A 17 21.72 -12.71 15.11
C GLY A 17 21.26 -11.24 15.03
N LYS A 18 20.15 -10.94 14.35
CA LYS A 18 19.59 -9.57 14.26
C LYS A 18 18.10 -9.51 14.59
N VAL A 19 17.29 -10.36 13.97
CA VAL A 19 15.85 -10.47 14.24
C VAL A 19 15.65 -11.61 15.24
N PRO A 20 15.09 -11.35 16.44
CA PRO A 20 14.88 -12.41 17.43
C PRO A 20 13.87 -13.45 16.94
N ALA A 21 14.13 -14.72 17.23
CA ALA A 21 13.28 -15.82 16.78
C ALA A 21 11.98 -15.90 17.60
N GLY A 22 10.88 -16.30 16.94
CA GLY A 22 9.60 -16.59 17.60
C GLY A 22 8.85 -15.36 18.13
N ARG A 23 9.23 -14.15 17.68
CA ARG A 23 8.56 -12.91 18.05
C ARG A 23 7.39 -12.60 17.10
N VAL A 24 6.40 -11.90 17.65
CA VAL A 24 5.25 -11.38 16.92
C VAL A 24 5.14 -9.90 17.26
N SER A 25 5.01 -9.06 16.24
CA SER A 25 4.71 -7.64 16.39
C SER A 25 3.35 -7.35 15.76
N SER A 26 2.56 -6.51 16.44
CA SER A 26 1.27 -6.02 15.94
C SER A 26 1.39 -4.62 15.32
N GLU A 27 2.61 -4.08 15.25
CA GLU A 27 2.85 -2.76 14.66
C GLU A 27 2.54 -2.75 13.16
N ILE A 28 1.96 -1.64 12.69
CA ILE A 28 1.66 -1.45 11.28
C ILE A 28 2.96 -1.18 10.53
N THR A 29 3.25 -2.02 9.55
CA THR A 29 4.33 -1.82 8.58
C THR A 29 3.76 -1.92 7.17
N LEU A 30 4.38 -1.20 6.24
CA LEU A 30 3.95 -1.08 4.85
C LEU A 30 5.02 -1.66 3.92
N SER A 31 4.63 -2.16 2.76
CA SER A 31 5.61 -2.63 1.75
C SER A 31 6.59 -1.52 1.33
N MET A 32 6.18 -0.26 1.43
CA MET A 32 7.01 0.91 1.13
C MET A 32 8.15 1.10 2.14
N ASP A 33 8.01 0.56 3.36
CA ASP A 33 9.03 0.65 4.42
C ASP A 33 10.30 -0.14 4.10
N PHE A 34 10.20 -1.14 3.22
CA PHE A 34 11.35 -1.93 2.80
C PHE A 34 12.42 -1.10 2.09
N CYS A 35 12.04 -0.09 1.31
CA CYS A 35 12.99 0.75 0.61
C CYS A 35 13.96 1.48 1.56
N PRO A 36 13.50 2.32 2.51
CA PRO A 36 14.40 2.98 3.45
C PRO A 36 15.07 2.02 4.43
N THR A 37 14.37 0.97 4.87
CA THR A 37 14.93 -0.04 5.80
C THR A 37 16.10 -0.79 5.16
N PHE A 38 15.95 -1.29 3.93
CA PHE A 38 17.03 -2.02 3.25
C PHE A 38 18.16 -1.11 2.77
N ALA A 39 17.87 0.13 2.38
CA ALA A 39 18.91 1.11 2.07
C ALA A 39 19.84 1.30 3.28
N LYS A 40 19.28 1.52 4.48
CA LYS A 40 20.07 1.67 5.71
C LYS A 40 20.81 0.39 6.12
N ILE A 41 20.15 -0.77 6.03
CA ILE A 41 20.81 -2.07 6.29
C ILE A 41 22.01 -2.27 5.38
N GLY A 42 21.91 -1.86 4.12
CA GLY A 42 23.00 -1.93 3.13
C GLY A 42 24.07 -0.85 3.28
N GLY A 43 23.96 0.06 4.26
CA GLY A 43 24.87 1.19 4.42
C GLY A 43 24.68 2.32 3.40
N GLY A 44 23.57 2.30 2.65
CA GLY A 44 23.19 3.35 1.71
C GLY A 44 22.41 4.49 2.38
N SER A 45 22.18 5.55 1.62
CA SER A 45 21.37 6.70 2.02
C SER A 45 19.99 6.66 1.39
N VAL A 46 18.97 7.07 2.15
CA VAL A 46 17.64 7.39 1.60
C VAL A 46 17.72 8.78 0.97
N PRO A 47 17.16 9.00 -0.25
CA PRO A 47 17.14 10.32 -0.86
C PRO A 47 16.47 11.37 0.03
N ASP A 48 17.06 12.56 0.11
CA ASP A 48 16.57 13.74 0.85
C ASP A 48 15.97 14.81 -0.07
N ASP A 49 16.09 14.62 -1.39
CA ASP A 49 15.58 15.51 -2.44
C ASP A 49 14.09 15.29 -2.76
N ARG A 50 13.45 14.32 -2.11
CA ARG A 50 12.04 13.96 -2.33
C ARG A 50 11.43 13.31 -1.09
N ILE A 51 10.11 13.37 -1.02
CA ILE A 51 9.35 12.67 0.03
C ILE A 51 9.39 11.17 -0.24
N ILE A 52 9.73 10.40 0.80
CA ILE A 52 9.67 8.94 0.82
C ILE A 52 8.62 8.54 1.85
N ASP A 53 7.55 7.88 1.38
CA ASP A 53 6.43 7.47 2.23
C ASP A 53 6.82 6.38 3.24
N GLY A 54 7.74 5.50 2.82
CA GLY A 54 8.26 4.43 3.64
C GLY A 54 9.01 4.95 4.87
N ARG A 55 8.94 4.20 5.96
CA ARG A 55 9.65 4.44 7.21
C ARG A 55 10.65 3.33 7.47
N ASP A 56 11.67 3.66 8.26
CA ASP A 56 12.64 2.67 8.70
C ASP A 56 12.05 1.83 9.83
N ILE A 57 11.85 0.54 9.56
CA ILE A 57 11.26 -0.41 10.50
C ILE A 57 12.30 -1.31 11.18
N GLN A 58 13.60 -1.00 11.07
CA GLN A 58 14.66 -1.73 11.80
C GLN A 58 14.36 -1.88 13.30
N PRO A 59 13.90 -0.86 14.05
CA PRO A 59 13.57 -1.01 15.46
C PRO A 59 12.50 -2.08 15.72
N ILE A 60 11.47 -2.16 14.86
CA ILE A 60 10.41 -3.17 14.95
C ILE A 60 10.97 -4.56 14.64
N LEU A 61 11.80 -4.67 13.59
CA LEU A 61 12.42 -5.94 13.19
C LEU A 61 13.37 -6.49 14.26
N TYR A 62 14.07 -5.61 14.96
CA TYR A 62 15.06 -5.97 15.97
C TYR A 62 14.46 -6.11 17.38
N ASP A 63 13.14 -5.88 17.53
CA ASP A 63 12.43 -5.92 18.81
C ASP A 63 13.07 -4.97 19.84
N GLU A 64 13.40 -3.75 19.40
CA GLU A 64 13.94 -2.71 20.27
C GLU A 64 12.88 -2.22 21.26
N ASP A 65 13.29 -1.88 22.48
CA ASP A 65 12.38 -1.38 23.52
C ASP A 65 11.66 -0.10 23.06
N GLY A 66 10.33 -0.15 23.06
CA GLY A 66 9.49 0.96 22.61
C GLY A 66 9.41 1.12 21.09
N ALA A 67 9.85 0.14 20.31
CA ALA A 67 9.66 0.13 18.87
C ALA A 67 8.16 0.18 18.53
N ALA A 68 7.78 1.21 17.78
CA ALA A 68 6.42 1.43 17.32
C ALA A 68 6.43 1.87 15.84
N SER A 69 5.29 1.70 15.17
CA SER A 69 5.10 2.21 13.83
C SER A 69 5.30 3.72 13.80
N GLN A 70 6.09 4.19 12.83
CA GLN A 70 6.27 5.62 12.57
C GLN A 70 5.14 6.18 11.68
N HIS A 71 4.19 5.34 11.28
CA HIS A 71 3.03 5.74 10.50
C HIS A 71 1.88 6.18 11.40
N ASN A 72 1.52 7.46 11.32
CA ASN A 72 0.34 7.97 12.03
C ASN A 72 -0.98 7.47 11.42
N ALA A 73 -0.96 7.12 10.13
CA ALA A 73 -2.09 6.55 9.41
C ALA A 73 -1.61 5.76 8.19
N PHE A 74 -2.44 4.83 7.74
CA PHE A 74 -2.30 4.11 6.48
C PHE A 74 -3.47 4.45 5.55
N PHE A 75 -3.16 4.78 4.30
CA PHE A 75 -4.14 5.22 3.31
C PHE A 75 -4.34 4.15 2.24
N TYR A 76 -5.57 3.70 2.08
CA TYR A 76 -5.94 2.63 1.17
C TYR A 76 -6.35 3.25 -0.17
N TYR A 77 -5.38 3.32 -1.08
CA TYR A 77 -5.61 3.77 -2.43
C TYR A 77 -6.13 2.64 -3.32
N LYS A 78 -7.16 2.94 -4.11
CA LYS A 78 -7.48 2.20 -5.33
C LYS A 78 -7.17 3.09 -6.52
N ARG A 79 -6.08 2.76 -7.24
CA ARG A 79 -5.49 3.65 -8.25
C ARG A 79 -5.16 5.01 -7.61
N ASN A 80 -5.77 6.10 -8.06
CA ASN A 80 -5.51 7.46 -7.59
C ASN A 80 -6.59 7.97 -6.61
N MET A 81 -7.46 7.08 -6.13
CA MET A 81 -8.57 7.42 -5.24
C MET A 81 -8.33 6.83 -3.85
N ILE A 82 -8.46 7.65 -2.82
CA ILE A 82 -8.50 7.18 -1.44
C ILE A 82 -9.88 6.54 -1.23
N GLU A 83 -9.89 5.24 -0.91
CA GLU A 83 -11.12 4.50 -0.58
C GLU A 83 -11.28 4.33 0.94
N ALA A 84 -10.17 4.17 1.68
CA ALA A 84 -10.20 4.04 3.13
C ALA A 84 -8.94 4.62 3.79
N VAL A 85 -9.01 4.83 5.10
CA VAL A 85 -7.92 5.29 5.95
C VAL A 85 -7.93 4.52 7.27
N ARG A 86 -6.76 4.16 7.79
CA ARG A 86 -6.58 3.49 9.08
C ARG A 86 -5.63 4.27 9.97
N SER A 87 -5.95 4.40 11.25
CA SER A 87 -5.08 4.96 12.29
C SER A 87 -5.18 4.07 13.53
N GLY A 88 -4.10 3.36 13.86
CA GLY A 88 -4.12 2.34 14.91
C GLY A 88 -5.14 1.23 14.60
N LYS A 89 -6.08 1.03 15.53
CA LYS A 89 -7.16 0.03 15.40
C LYS A 89 -8.30 0.46 14.48
N TRP A 90 -8.50 1.77 14.29
CA TRP A 90 -9.64 2.29 13.56
C TRP A 90 -9.39 2.33 12.07
N LYS A 91 -10.33 1.81 11.28
CA LYS A 91 -10.35 1.93 9.83
C LYS A 91 -11.69 2.46 9.35
N LEU A 92 -11.64 3.52 8.54
CA LEU A 92 -12.78 4.17 7.92
C LEU A 92 -12.75 3.95 6.42
N HIS A 93 -13.80 3.34 5.86
CA HIS A 93 -14.08 3.36 4.43
C HIS A 93 -14.87 4.62 4.11
N ILE A 94 -14.35 5.41 3.18
CA ILE A 94 -14.89 6.70 2.74
C ILE A 94 -15.72 6.50 1.48
N ARG A 95 -15.25 5.63 0.58
CA ARG A 95 -15.89 5.37 -0.71
C ARG A 95 -15.33 4.12 -1.35
N ARG A 96 -16.01 3.64 -2.40
CA ARG A 96 -15.48 2.60 -3.29
C ARG A 96 -15.86 2.82 -4.73
N GLU A 97 -14.99 2.37 -5.63
CA GLU A 97 -15.30 2.24 -7.04
C GLU A 97 -16.19 1.01 -7.27
N ARG A 98 -17.41 1.22 -7.78
CA ARG A 98 -18.32 0.12 -8.14
C ARG A 98 -17.91 -0.54 -9.46
N PRO A 99 -17.94 -1.89 -9.54
CA PRO A 99 -17.78 -2.57 -10.82
C PRO A 99 -18.84 -2.11 -11.82
N LYS A 100 -18.43 -1.84 -13.07
CA LYS A 100 -19.39 -1.61 -14.16
C LYS A 100 -20.26 -2.87 -14.31
N ALA A 101 -21.58 -2.68 -14.46
CA ALA A 101 -22.51 -3.80 -14.61
C ALA A 101 -22.05 -4.74 -15.73
N LYS A 102 -21.99 -6.06 -15.44
CA LYS A 102 -21.69 -7.10 -16.44
C LYS A 102 -22.85 -7.15 -17.43
N GLY A 103 -22.76 -6.36 -18.50
CA GLY A 103 -23.79 -6.26 -19.53
C GLY A 103 -23.37 -5.43 -20.74
N ASN A 104 -22.41 -4.51 -20.58
CA ASN A 104 -21.78 -3.81 -21.70
C ASN A 104 -20.28 -4.12 -21.73
N GLN A 105 -19.91 -5.26 -22.33
CA GLN A 105 -18.62 -5.37 -23.01
C GLN A 105 -18.71 -4.53 -24.30
N THR A 106 -18.78 -3.22 -24.15
CA THR A 106 -18.68 -2.31 -25.27
C THR A 106 -17.74 -1.20 -24.85
N VAL A 107 -16.53 -1.31 -25.40
CA VAL A 107 -15.48 -0.29 -25.45
C VAL A 107 -14.99 0.21 -24.09
N ASP A 108 -13.67 0.21 -23.92
CA ASP A 108 -13.02 1.02 -22.89
C ASP A 108 -13.29 2.50 -23.24
N THR A 109 -14.44 3.01 -22.81
CA THR A 109 -14.94 4.35 -23.15
C THR A 109 -14.20 5.46 -22.42
N GLY A 110 -13.12 5.15 -21.69
CA GLY A 110 -12.39 6.11 -20.87
C GLY A 110 -13.19 6.68 -19.68
N ASN A 111 -14.47 6.34 -19.53
CA ASN A 111 -15.30 6.80 -18.42
C ASN A 111 -14.94 6.04 -17.14
N ALA A 112 -14.59 6.80 -16.09
CA ALA A 112 -14.35 6.28 -14.75
C ALA A 112 -15.55 5.46 -14.25
N SER A 113 -15.31 4.38 -13.50
CA SER A 113 -16.42 3.62 -12.91
C SER A 113 -17.12 4.47 -11.83
N PRO A 114 -18.43 4.27 -11.59
CA PRO A 114 -19.16 5.05 -10.59
C PRO A 114 -18.55 4.90 -9.19
N ILE A 115 -18.47 6.02 -8.47
CA ILE A 115 -18.06 6.06 -7.07
C ILE A 115 -19.32 5.87 -6.20
N GLU A 116 -19.18 5.09 -5.14
CA GLU A 116 -20.16 4.94 -4.06
C GLU A 116 -19.51 5.45 -2.78
N GLU A 117 -20.05 6.50 -2.17
CA GLU A 117 -19.60 6.97 -0.86
C GLU A 117 -20.05 5.97 0.22
N LEU A 118 -19.16 5.72 1.17
CA LEU A 118 -19.34 4.78 2.28
C LEU A 118 -19.22 5.53 3.60
N GLN A 119 -19.93 5.04 4.60
CA GLN A 119 -19.89 5.54 5.97
C GLN A 119 -19.70 4.34 6.90
N GLU A 120 -18.54 3.71 6.79
CA GLU A 120 -18.25 2.44 7.45
C GLU A 120 -16.95 2.54 8.26
N LEU A 121 -17.09 2.51 9.58
CA LEU A 121 -15.96 2.54 10.53
C LEU A 121 -15.87 1.21 11.27
N TYR A 122 -14.67 0.65 11.35
CA TYR A 122 -14.41 -0.64 12.01
C TYR A 122 -13.26 -0.53 13.01
N ASP A 123 -13.36 -1.31 14.09
CA ASP A 123 -12.27 -1.56 15.05
C ASP A 123 -11.57 -2.88 14.70
N LEU A 124 -10.42 -2.80 14.04
CA LEU A 124 -9.70 -3.96 13.52
C LEU A 124 -8.98 -4.80 14.59
N GLU A 125 -8.93 -4.35 15.84
CA GLU A 125 -8.38 -5.17 16.94
C GLU A 125 -9.38 -6.26 17.36
N VAL A 126 -10.67 -5.96 17.31
CA VAL A 126 -11.74 -6.87 17.74
C VAL A 126 -12.59 -7.39 16.57
N ASP A 127 -12.59 -6.70 15.44
CA ASP A 127 -13.37 -7.02 14.24
C ASP A 127 -12.51 -6.92 12.98
N ILE A 128 -11.56 -7.84 12.84
CA ILE A 128 -10.71 -7.90 11.64
C ILE A 128 -11.48 -8.23 10.36
N GLY A 129 -12.69 -8.77 10.49
CA GLY A 129 -13.57 -9.11 9.38
C GLY A 129 -14.36 -7.93 8.81
N GLU A 130 -14.28 -6.76 9.46
CA GLU A 130 -15.00 -5.54 9.07
C GLU A 130 -16.52 -5.82 8.98
N THR A 131 -17.08 -6.40 10.04
CA THR A 131 -18.47 -6.91 10.12
C THR A 131 -19.42 -5.99 10.86
N GLU A 132 -18.96 -5.24 11.85
CA GLU A 132 -19.78 -4.34 12.67
C GLU A 132 -19.45 -2.89 12.36
N ASN A 133 -20.38 -2.17 11.73
CA ASN A 133 -20.19 -0.76 11.41
C ASN A 133 -20.42 0.11 12.66
N LEU A 134 -19.39 0.83 13.08
CA LEU A 134 -19.36 1.71 14.25
C LEU A 134 -19.38 3.21 13.89
N TYR A 135 -19.66 3.57 12.63
CA TYR A 135 -19.53 4.95 12.12
C TYR A 135 -20.32 5.97 12.94
N ASP A 136 -21.61 5.72 13.19
CA ASP A 136 -22.47 6.63 13.94
C ASP A 136 -22.15 6.69 15.45
N GLN A 137 -21.39 5.72 15.95
CA GLN A 137 -21.07 5.58 17.38
C GLN A 137 -19.80 6.35 17.78
N HIS A 138 -18.90 6.63 16.83
CA HIS A 138 -17.62 7.30 17.07
C HIS A 138 -17.36 8.48 16.12
N PRO A 139 -18.19 9.54 16.18
CA PRO A 139 -18.08 10.69 15.27
C PRO A 139 -16.75 11.45 15.40
N ASP A 140 -16.12 11.41 16.58
CA ASP A 140 -14.80 11.99 16.84
C ASP A 140 -13.70 11.25 16.07
N VAL A 141 -13.72 9.92 16.08
CA VAL A 141 -12.81 9.07 15.32
C VAL A 141 -12.99 9.26 13.82
N VAL A 142 -14.25 9.29 13.36
CA VAL A 142 -14.57 9.54 11.95
C VAL A 142 -14.00 10.89 11.50
N SER A 143 -14.20 11.95 12.30
CA SER A 143 -13.70 13.29 11.99
C SER A 143 -12.18 13.33 11.89
N ASP A 144 -11.46 12.71 12.83
CA ASP A 144 -10.00 12.62 12.81
C ASP A 144 -9.48 11.85 11.58
N LEU A 145 -10.09 10.71 11.25
CA LEU A 145 -9.72 9.91 10.09
C LEU A 145 -9.99 10.64 8.77
N LEU A 146 -11.13 11.33 8.63
CA LEU A 146 -11.42 12.16 7.46
C LEU A 146 -10.44 13.32 7.32
N ALA A 147 -10.03 13.94 8.43
CA ALA A 147 -9.02 14.99 8.41
C ALA A 147 -7.66 14.46 7.92
N LYS A 148 -7.24 13.28 8.37
CA LYS A 148 -6.03 12.59 7.90
C LYS A 148 -6.12 12.25 6.41
N ALA A 149 -7.23 11.69 5.95
CA ALA A 149 -7.45 11.39 4.53
C ALA A 149 -7.43 12.64 3.67
N THR A 150 -8.04 13.73 4.14
CA THR A 150 -8.03 15.04 3.45
C THR A 150 -6.61 15.60 3.36
N ALA A 151 -5.81 15.51 4.42
CA ALA A 151 -4.42 15.93 4.41
C ALA A 151 -3.59 15.11 3.41
N CYS A 152 -3.76 13.78 3.39
CA CYS A 152 -3.11 12.90 2.42
C CYS A 152 -3.54 13.23 0.97
N GLY A 153 -4.83 13.45 0.74
CA GLY A 153 -5.33 13.84 -0.58
C GLY A 153 -4.76 15.17 -1.07
N LYS A 154 -4.55 16.15 -0.19
CA LYS A 154 -3.85 17.40 -0.54
C LYS A 154 -2.38 17.16 -0.90
N ASP A 155 -1.72 16.22 -0.23
CA ASP A 155 -0.31 15.91 -0.43
C ASP A 155 -0.10 15.13 -1.74
N ILE A 156 -0.68 13.93 -1.86
CA ILE A 156 -0.40 13.00 -2.97
C ILE A 156 -1.62 12.70 -3.86
N GLY A 157 -2.69 13.47 -3.72
CA GLY A 157 -3.86 13.44 -4.59
C GLY A 157 -4.97 12.49 -4.14
N ASP A 158 -6.19 12.80 -4.56
CA ASP A 158 -7.37 11.96 -4.39
C ASP A 158 -8.39 12.27 -5.47
N THR A 159 -8.42 11.45 -6.52
CA THR A 159 -9.36 11.64 -7.64
C THR A 159 -10.82 11.48 -7.22
N GLY A 160 -11.11 10.75 -6.14
CA GLY A 160 -12.47 10.62 -5.63
C GLY A 160 -13.01 11.92 -5.04
N ALA A 161 -12.13 12.74 -4.47
CA ALA A 161 -12.44 14.09 -4.00
C ALA A 161 -12.14 15.19 -5.02
N GLY A 162 -11.67 14.84 -6.23
CA GLY A 162 -11.25 15.82 -7.25
C GLY A 162 -9.98 16.60 -6.89
N VAL A 163 -9.11 16.04 -6.05
CA VAL A 163 -7.88 16.69 -5.57
C VAL A 163 -6.66 16.18 -6.32
N GLY A 164 -5.84 17.09 -6.84
CA GLY A 164 -4.68 16.77 -7.69
C GLY A 164 -3.38 16.44 -6.96
N GLY A 165 -3.26 16.74 -5.67
CA GLY A 165 -2.03 16.53 -4.88
C GLY A 165 -0.90 17.51 -5.19
N GLU A 166 -0.26 18.07 -4.17
CA GLU A 166 0.86 19.02 -4.30
C GLU A 166 2.20 18.34 -4.61
N ASN A 167 2.39 17.11 -4.13
CA ASN A 167 3.66 16.38 -4.18
C ASN A 167 3.57 15.09 -5.04
N ILE A 168 2.61 15.02 -5.97
CA ILE A 168 2.59 13.93 -6.94
C ILE A 168 3.83 14.00 -7.83
N ARG A 169 4.63 12.93 -7.80
CA ARG A 169 5.80 12.81 -8.66
C ARG A 169 5.40 12.40 -10.08
N PRO A 170 5.99 13.00 -11.12
CA PRO A 170 5.81 12.52 -12.48
C PRO A 170 6.38 11.10 -12.61
N ALA A 171 5.81 10.33 -13.55
CA ALA A 171 6.38 9.04 -13.89
C ALA A 171 7.84 9.20 -14.33
N GLY A 172 8.73 8.42 -13.73
CA GLY A 172 10.14 8.38 -14.14
C GLY A 172 10.24 7.92 -15.60
N ARG A 173 11.02 8.63 -16.41
CA ARG A 173 11.33 8.25 -17.79
C ARG A 173 12.83 8.20 -17.97
N VAL A 174 13.27 7.21 -18.74
CA VAL A 174 14.66 7.06 -19.19
C VAL A 174 14.59 7.06 -20.71
N ASP A 175 15.25 8.03 -21.36
CA ASP A 175 15.12 8.23 -22.81
C ASP A 175 15.64 7.03 -23.62
N ASN A 176 16.72 6.41 -23.14
CA ASN A 176 17.32 5.22 -23.74
C ASN A 176 17.46 4.15 -22.65
N PRO A 177 16.37 3.46 -22.28
CA PRO A 177 16.42 2.46 -21.23
C PRO A 177 17.29 1.30 -21.69
N ASP A 178 18.32 0.98 -20.91
CA ASP A 178 19.13 -0.21 -21.10
C ASP A 178 18.69 -1.27 -20.10
N THR A 179 18.33 -2.44 -20.60
CA THR A 179 17.83 -3.52 -19.75
C THR A 179 19.01 -4.21 -19.07
N LEU A 180 18.83 -4.58 -17.79
CA LEU A 180 19.84 -5.35 -17.04
C LEU A 180 20.25 -6.67 -17.71
N THR A 181 19.40 -7.19 -18.60
CA THR A 181 19.66 -8.38 -19.41
C THR A 181 19.48 -8.05 -20.89
N HIS A 182 20.32 -8.63 -21.74
CA HIS A 182 20.16 -8.59 -23.20
C HIS A 182 19.76 -9.96 -23.72
N LEU A 183 18.99 -10.01 -24.80
CA LEU A 183 18.74 -11.26 -25.51
C LEU A 183 20.05 -11.70 -26.17
N ASP A 184 20.61 -12.80 -25.68
CA ASP A 184 21.62 -13.58 -26.38
C ASP A 184 20.88 -14.70 -27.14
N PRO A 185 20.89 -14.71 -28.50
CA PRO A 185 20.26 -15.77 -29.29
C PRO A 185 20.83 -17.17 -29.01
N ASP A 186 22.09 -17.24 -28.56
CA ASP A 186 22.78 -18.48 -28.22
C ASP A 186 22.56 -18.87 -26.74
N HIS A 187 22.13 -17.91 -25.90
CA HIS A 187 21.83 -18.11 -24.47
C HIS A 187 20.57 -17.35 -24.03
N PRO A 188 19.37 -17.79 -24.45
CA PRO A 188 18.13 -17.13 -24.07
C PRO A 188 17.90 -17.19 -22.56
N TYR A 189 17.89 -16.02 -21.91
CA TYR A 189 17.72 -15.87 -20.46
C TYR A 189 16.30 -16.18 -19.95
N MET A 190 15.33 -16.29 -20.86
CA MET A 190 14.00 -16.84 -20.59
C MET A 190 13.65 -17.85 -21.68
N ILE A 191 13.42 -19.10 -21.28
CA ILE A 191 12.81 -20.14 -22.13
C ILE A 191 11.41 -20.40 -21.55
N GLY A 192 10.39 -20.39 -22.41
CA GLY A 192 9.07 -20.88 -22.04
C GLY A 192 9.20 -22.34 -21.62
N MET A 193 8.66 -22.74 -20.47
CA MET A 193 8.83 -24.13 -19.98
C MET A 193 8.29 -25.20 -20.96
N TYR A 194 7.42 -24.80 -21.90
CA TYR A 194 6.89 -25.65 -22.98
C TYR A 194 7.83 -25.79 -24.19
N ASP A 195 8.88 -24.97 -24.29
CA ASP A 195 9.89 -25.03 -25.36
C ASP A 195 11.11 -25.90 -24.96
N LEU A 196 11.15 -26.42 -23.74
CA LEU A 196 12.18 -27.34 -23.29
C LEU A 196 11.93 -28.75 -23.86
N LYS A 197 12.87 -29.25 -24.68
CA LYS A 197 12.85 -30.62 -25.25
C LYS A 197 12.84 -31.73 -24.18
N GLU A 198 13.18 -31.40 -22.95
CA GLU A 198 13.33 -32.34 -21.82
C GLU A 198 12.05 -32.55 -21.00
N ARG A 199 10.94 -31.90 -21.36
CA ARG A 199 9.62 -32.20 -20.77
C ARG A 199 8.74 -32.93 -21.78
N GLY A 200 8.89 -34.25 -21.79
CA GLY A 200 7.87 -35.21 -22.26
C GLY A 200 7.01 -35.68 -21.09
#